data_AF-A0A6M0J460-F1
#
_entry.id   AF-A0A6M0J460-F1
#
_cell.length_a   1.000
_cell.length_b   1.000
_cell.length_c   1.000
_cell.angle_alpha   90.00
_cell.angle_beta   90.00
_cell.angle_gamma   90.00
#
_symmetry.space_group_name_H-M   'P 1'
#
loop_
_entity.id
_entity.type
_entity.pdbx_description
1 polymer ?
#
loop_
_entity_poly.entity_id
_entity_poly.type
_entity_poly.pdbx_seq_one_letter_code
_entity_poly.pdbx_strand_id
1 'polypeptide(L)' 'MLKFKDNGESYSYGLGVERFSSPLETAIGHSGIAYGFTTLLAYLPNQNTTIVVLLNDQGVDIKSIARTGLEVISNE' A
#
# COMPACT_ATOMS: atom_id res chain seq x y z
N MET A 1 -0.89 12.98 -25.62
CA MET A 1 -1.63 13.48 -24.44
C MET A 1 -2.49 12.34 -23.91
N LEU A 2 -2.11 11.78 -22.75
CA LEU A 2 -2.88 10.71 -22.10
C LEU A 2 -4.19 11.32 -21.57
N LYS A 3 -5.32 10.81 -22.05
CA LYS A 3 -6.66 11.23 -21.59
C LYS A 3 -7.10 10.27 -20.49
N PHE A 4 -7.10 10.72 -19.24
CA PHE A 4 -7.75 10.02 -18.14
C PHE A 4 -9.27 10.23 -18.27
N LYS A 5 -9.95 9.30 -18.94
CA LYS A 5 -11.40 9.30 -19.04
C LYS A 5 -11.95 8.54 -17.83
N ASP A 6 -12.43 9.28 -16.84
CA ASP A 6 -13.18 8.74 -15.71
C ASP A 6 -14.51 8.18 -16.26
N ASN A 7 -14.72 6.88 -16.10
CA ASN A 7 -15.93 6.17 -16.52
C ASN A 7 -16.87 5.87 -15.34
N GLY A 8 -16.60 6.39 -14.14
CA GLY A 8 -17.43 6.19 -12.95
C GLY A 8 -17.27 4.83 -12.26
N GLU A 9 -16.30 4.00 -12.67
CA GLU A 9 -15.93 2.83 -11.85
C GLU A 9 -15.13 3.28 -10.63
N SER A 10 -15.33 2.62 -9.48
CA SER A 10 -14.52 2.85 -8.27
C SER A 10 -13.07 2.44 -8.55
N TYR A 11 -12.30 3.35 -9.13
CA TYR A 11 -10.90 3.10 -9.42
C TYR A 11 -10.11 3.01 -8.12
N SER A 12 -9.57 1.83 -7.86
CA SER A 12 -8.61 1.60 -6.79
C SER A 12 -7.23 2.19 -7.12
N TYR A 13 -7.04 2.92 -8.22
CA TYR A 13 -5.73 3.41 -8.68
C TYR A 13 -5.79 4.82 -9.29
N GLY A 14 -4.78 5.66 -9.03
CA GLY A 14 -4.60 6.98 -9.64
C GLY A 14 -3.25 7.62 -9.28
N LEU A 15 -2.66 8.40 -10.20
CA LEU A 15 -1.41 9.14 -9.99
C LEU A 15 -0.21 8.30 -9.48
N GLY A 16 -0.17 7.00 -9.82
CA GLY A 16 0.91 6.12 -9.38
C GLY A 16 0.72 5.54 -7.97
N VAL A 17 -0.48 5.66 -7.40
CA VAL A 17 -0.84 5.04 -6.14
C VAL A 17 -2.15 4.27 -6.26
N GLU A 18 -2.31 3.29 -5.41
CA GLU A 18 -3.50 2.47 -5.25
C GLU A 18 -4.10 2.61 -3.85
N ARG A 19 -5.39 2.28 -3.74
CA ARG A 19 -6.13 2.17 -2.49
C ARG A 19 -6.08 0.73 -2.02
N PHE A 20 -5.43 0.49 -0.89
CA PHE A 20 -5.38 -0.82 -0.22
C PHE A 20 -6.44 -0.90 0.88
N SER A 21 -7.13 -2.03 0.97
CA SER A 21 -7.85 -2.33 2.21
C SER A 21 -6.85 -2.75 3.29
N SER A 22 -6.93 -2.13 4.45
CA SER A 22 -6.22 -2.54 5.66
C SER A 22 -7.22 -2.80 6.79
N PRO A 23 -6.83 -3.48 7.89
CA PRO A 23 -7.72 -3.70 9.03
C PRO A 23 -8.23 -2.42 9.70
N LEU A 24 -7.49 -1.30 9.58
CA LEU A 24 -7.82 -0.05 10.26
C LEU A 24 -8.60 0.91 9.37
N GLU A 25 -8.18 1.07 8.11
CA GLU A 25 -8.84 1.93 7.12
C GLU A 25 -8.39 1.62 5.68
N THR A 26 -8.90 2.40 4.72
CA THR A 26 -8.33 2.39 3.37
C THR A 26 -7.00 3.13 3.36
N ALA A 27 -5.91 2.41 3.06
CA ALA A 27 -4.59 3.02 2.89
C ALA A 27 -4.37 3.45 1.43
N ILE A 28 -3.50 4.43 1.23
CA ILE A 28 -3.09 4.93 -0.10
C ILE A 28 -1.59 4.70 -0.25
N GLY A 29 -1.16 4.06 -1.34
CA GLY A 29 0.27 3.84 -1.55
C GLY A 29 0.59 3.01 -2.78
N HIS A 30 1.70 2.28 -2.76
CA HIS A 30 2.09 1.44 -3.91
C HIS A 30 3.01 0.30 -3.48
N SER A 31 2.94 -0.83 -4.17
CA SER A 31 3.89 -1.94 -4.02
C SER A 31 4.89 -1.96 -5.19
N GLY A 32 6.14 -2.30 -4.92
CA GLY A 32 7.21 -2.34 -5.93
C GLY A 32 7.89 -3.70 -5.96
N ILE A 33 8.30 -4.15 -7.14
CA ILE A 33 9.08 -5.38 -7.33
C ILE A 33 10.16 -5.09 -8.37
N ALA A 34 11.43 -5.32 -8.02
CA ALA A 34 12.55 -5.20 -8.97
C ALA A 34 13.76 -6.03 -8.51
N TYR A 35 14.37 -6.81 -9.41
CA TYR A 35 15.69 -7.46 -9.23
C TYR A 35 15.95 -8.18 -7.89
N GLY A 36 15.02 -9.01 -7.41
CA GLY A 36 15.15 -9.69 -6.12
C GLY A 36 14.68 -8.88 -4.91
N PHE A 37 14.20 -7.65 -5.11
CA PHE A 37 13.61 -6.80 -4.07
C PHE A 37 12.10 -6.67 -4.22
N THR A 38 11.42 -6.52 -3.08
CA THR A 38 10.01 -6.16 -2.97
C THR A 38 9.84 -5.00 -1.97
N THR A 39 9.00 -4.04 -2.30
CA THR A 39 8.73 -2.86 -1.50
C THR A 39 7.24 -2.58 -1.35
N LEU A 40 6.86 -1.91 -0.27
CA LEU A 40 5.51 -1.42 -0.05
C LEU A 40 5.60 -0.09 0.69
N LEU A 41 4.89 0.91 0.19
CA LEU A 41 4.55 2.12 0.92
C LEU A 41 3.04 2.18 1.05
N ALA A 42 2.53 2.45 2.26
CA ALA A 42 1.11 2.63 2.52
C ALA A 42 0.92 3.73 3.58
N TYR A 43 0.18 4.78 3.22
CA TYR A 43 -0.23 5.86 4.11
C TYR A 43 -1.68 5.67 4.53
N LEU A 44 -1.94 5.78 5.83
CA LEU A 44 -3.24 5.68 6.50
C LEU A 44 -3.64 7.09 6.94
N PRO A 45 -4.48 7.82 6.18
CA PRO A 45 -4.73 9.24 6.42
C PRO A 45 -5.44 9.55 7.74
N ASN A 46 -6.39 8.70 8.16
CA ASN A 46 -7.11 8.92 9.41
C ASN A 46 -6.25 8.59 10.63
N GLN A 47 -5.27 7.69 10.48
CA GLN A 47 -4.28 7.39 11.52
C GLN A 47 -3.03 8.27 11.46
N ASN A 48 -2.92 9.15 10.46
CA ASN A 48 -1.70 9.91 10.15
C ASN A 48 -0.42 9.04 10.21
N THR A 49 -0.52 7.82 9.68
CA THR A 49 0.52 6.79 9.85
C THR A 49 1.00 6.33 8.49
N THR A 50 2.32 6.20 8.32
CA THR A 50 2.93 5.63 7.11
C THR A 50 3.67 4.35 7.44
N ILE A 51 3.42 3.31 6.66
CA ILE A 51 4.20 2.08 6.67
C ILE A 51 5.04 2.00 5.42
N VAL A 52 6.33 1.68 5.63
CA VAL A 52 7.27 1.40 4.57
C VAL A 52 7.91 0.04 4.86
N VAL A 53 7.85 -0.87 3.89
CA VAL A 53 8.49 -2.18 3.95
C VAL A 53 9.46 -2.28 2.76
N LEU A 54 10.70 -2.66 3.05
CA LEU A 54 11.76 -2.87 2.06
C LEU A 54 12.39 -4.24 2.32
N LEU A 55 12.35 -5.12 1.34
CA LEU A 55 12.86 -6.49 1.45
C LEU A 55 13.79 -6.80 0.27
N ASN A 56 14.87 -7.52 0.55
CA ASN A 56 15.77 -8.10 -0.44
C ASN A 56 15.36 -9.53 -0.84
N ASP A 57 14.06 -9.82 -0.75
CA ASP A 57 13.45 -11.07 -1.18
C ASP A 57 12.10 -10.79 -1.86
N GLN A 58 11.92 -11.40 -3.04
CA GLN A 58 10.70 -11.31 -3.85
C GLN A 58 9.68 -12.40 -3.56
N GLY A 59 10.06 -13.48 -2.87
CA GLY A 59 9.16 -14.58 -2.52
C GLY A 59 8.22 -14.28 -1.35
N VAL A 60 8.24 -13.05 -0.82
CA VAL A 60 7.58 -12.70 0.44
C VAL A 60 6.22 -12.06 0.21
N ASP A 61 5.23 -12.45 1.01
CA ASP A 61 3.97 -11.73 1.13
C ASP A 61 4.16 -10.43 1.94
N ILE A 62 4.53 -9.36 1.23
CA ILE A 62 4.80 -8.06 1.83
C ILE A 62 3.56 -7.41 2.46
N LYS A 63 2.35 -7.76 1.99
CA LYS A 63 1.10 -7.21 2.54
C LYS A 63 0.84 -7.77 3.94
N SER A 64 1.12 -9.05 4.16
CA SER A 64 1.03 -9.67 5.49
C SER A 64 2.03 -9.08 6.49
N ILE A 65 3.24 -8.72 6.05
CA ILE A 65 4.22 -8.03 6.90
C ILE A 65 3.71 -6.65 7.32
N ALA A 66 3.23 -5.86 6.36
CA ALA A 66 2.69 -4.53 6.66
C ALA A 66 1.46 -4.59 7.56
N ARG A 67 0.58 -5.59 7.37
CA ARG A 67 -0.55 -5.85 8.26
C ARG A 67 -0.09 -6.14 9.70
N THR A 68 0.90 -7.01 9.87
CA THR A 68 1.45 -7.31 11.19
C THR A 68 1.99 -6.05 11.87
N GLY A 69 2.67 -5.18 11.12
CA GLY A 69 3.13 -3.88 11.62
C GLY A 69 1.99 -2.95 12.08
N LEU A 70 0.88 -2.90 11.33
CA LEU A 70 -0.32 -2.13 11.74
C LEU A 70 -0.94 -2.67 13.02
N GLU A 71 -1.02 -3.99 13.16
CA GLU A 71 -1.62 -4.63 14.34
C GLU A 71 -0.83 -4.29 15.62
N VAL A 72 0.50 -4.15 15.55
CA VAL A 72 1.31 -3.71 16.70
C VAL A 72 0.93 -2.28 17.12
N ILE A 73 0.84 -1.35 16.18
CA ILE A 73 0.54 0.07 16.46
C ILE A 73 -0.89 0.23 17.00
N SER A 74 -1.83 -0.60 16.55
CA SER A 74 -3.24 -0.52 16.98
C SER A 74 -3.50 -1.02 18.41
N ASN A 75 -2.54 -1.71 19.03
CA ASN A 75 -2.65 -2.27 20.37
C ASN A 75 -1.89 -1.45 21.43
N GLU A 76 -1.34 -0.29 21.06
CA GLU A 76 -0.78 0.73 21.97
C GLU A 76 -1.80 1.82 22.29
#